data_AF-A0A536C3U5-F1
#
_entry.id   AF-A0A536C3U5-F1
#
_cell.length_a   1.000
_cell.length_b   1.000
_cell.length_c   1.000
_cell.angle_alpha   90.00
_cell.angle_beta   90.00
_cell.angle_gamma   90.00
#
_symmetry.space_group_name_H-M   'P 1'
#
loop_
_entity.id
_entity.type
_entity.pdbx_description
1 polymer ?
#
loop_
_entity_poly.entity_id
_entity_poly.type
_entity_poly.pdbx_seq_one_letter_code
_entity_poly.pdbx_strand_id
1 'polypeptide(L)' 'MPYTRVHAEVQEYDVFARKTRVEPLHQVGSVVAPDDNLAMAYARATYDEERWVEMMIVPKAAIISLWAPGGDT' A
#
# COMPACT_ATOMS: atom_id res chain seq x y z
N MET A 1 -20.91 -22.89 7.62
CA MET A 1 -20.81 -22.09 6.37
C MET A 1 -19.33 -21.92 6.07
N PRO A 2 -18.76 -22.61 5.07
CA PRO A 2 -17.38 -22.36 4.68
C PRO A 2 -17.31 -21.03 3.93
N TYR A 3 -16.48 -20.10 4.40
CA TYR A 3 -16.19 -18.88 3.65
C TYR A 3 -15.28 -19.27 2.48
N THR A 4 -15.85 -19.40 1.28
CA THR A 4 -15.07 -19.56 0.06
C THR A 4 -14.28 -18.28 -0.16
N ARG A 5 -12.95 -18.37 -0.14
CA ARG A 5 -12.09 -17.25 -0.56
C ARG A 5 -12.47 -16.89 -2.00
N VAL A 6 -13.12 -15.75 -2.18
CA VAL A 6 -13.60 -15.25 -3.48
C VAL A 6 -12.46 -14.82 -4.40
N HIS A 7 -11.26 -14.61 -3.86
CA HIS A 7 -10.04 -14.40 -4.62
C HIS A 7 -8.95 -15.37 -4.14
N ALA A 8 -8.49 -16.24 -5.05
CA ALA A 8 -7.45 -17.23 -4.77
C ALA A 8 -6.06 -16.58 -4.65
N GLU A 9 -5.85 -15.44 -5.30
CA GLU A 9 -4.64 -14.64 -5.22
C GLU A 9 -5.01 -13.21 -4.83
N VAL A 10 -4.42 -12.74 -3.74
CA VAL A 10 -4.50 -11.34 -3.30
C VAL A 10 -3.08 -10.83 -3.18
N GLN A 11 -2.88 -9.55 -3.51
CA GLN A 11 -1.60 -8.88 -3.46
C GLN A 11 -1.59 -7.83 -2.35
N GLU A 12 -0.44 -7.69 -1.70
CA GLU A 12 -0.18 -6.62 -0.75
C GLU A 12 0.40 -5.40 -1.47
N TYR A 13 -0.08 -4.22 -1.10
CA TYR A 13 0.35 -2.92 -1.61
C TYR A 13 0.76 -2.04 -0.45
N ASP A 14 1.90 -1.37 -0.58
CA ASP A 14 2.30 -0.31 0.33
C ASP A 14 1.64 1.00 -0.09
N VAL A 15 1.10 1.73 0.88
CA VAL A 15 0.45 3.02 0.68
C VAL A 15 1.40 4.13 1.10
N PHE A 16 1.60 5.08 0.20
CA PHE A 16 2.45 6.23 0.43
C PHE A 16 1.64 7.53 0.29
N ALA A 17 1.83 8.48 1.20
CA ALA A 17 1.12 9.75 1.17
C ALA A 17 1.93 10.90 1.79
N ARG A 18 1.51 12.14 1.49
CA ARG A 18 2.03 13.37 2.11
C ARG A 18 0.97 14.46 2.22
N LYS A 19 1.06 15.28 3.27
CA LYS A 19 0.06 16.33 3.58
C LYS A 19 0.40 17.66 2.92
N THR A 20 1.68 17.91 2.65
CA THR A 20 2.13 19.13 1.95
C THR A 20 3.08 18.78 0.81
N ARG A 21 3.21 19.68 -0.17
CA ARG A 21 4.11 19.47 -1.33
C ARG A 21 5.59 19.54 -0.98
N VAL A 22 5.92 20.15 0.16
CA VAL A 22 7.30 20.32 0.64
C VAL A 22 7.78 19.13 1.46
N GLU A 23 6.86 18.33 1.99
CA GLU A 23 7.21 17.12 2.74
C GLU A 23 7.58 15.96 1.81
N PRO A 24 8.50 15.08 2.26
CA PRO A 24 8.72 13.80 1.63
C PRO A 24 7.44 12.96 1.59
N LEU A 25 7.39 12.04 0.63
CA LEU A 25 6.38 11.00 0.60
C LEU A 25 6.72 9.94 1.66
N HIS A 26 5.76 9.61 2.54
CA HIS A 26 5.97 8.64 3.60
C HIS A 26 5.13 7.39 3.37
N GLN A 27 5.64 6.21 3.73
CA GLN A 27 4.81 5.01 3.84
C GLN A 27 3.87 5.19 5.04
N VAL A 28 2.56 5.19 4.79
CA VAL A 28 1.53 5.41 5.80
C VAL A 28 0.79 4.13 6.18
N GLY A 29 0.99 3.05 5.42
CA GLY A 29 0.51 1.71 5.75
C GLY A 29 0.47 0.80 4.53
N SER A 30 -0.44 -0.18 4.54
CA SER A 30 -0.59 -1.16 3.47
C SER A 30 -2.03 -1.62 3.31
N VAL A 31 -2.38 -2.10 2.11
CA VAL A 31 -3.68 -2.71 1.79
C VAL A 31 -3.48 -4.04 1.07
N VAL A 32 -4.44 -4.94 1.22
CA VAL A 32 -4.47 -6.22 0.49
C VAL A 32 -5.69 -6.24 -0.42
N ALA A 33 -5.47 -6.49 -1.71
CA ALA A 33 -6.53 -6.49 -2.71
C ALA A 33 -6.22 -7.48 -3.85
N PRO A 34 -7.23 -7.97 -4.58
CA PRO A 34 -7.01 -8.89 -5.69
C PRO A 34 -6.44 -8.21 -6.95
N ASP A 35 -6.59 -6.88 -7.08
CA ASP A 35 -6.10 -6.10 -8.21
C ASP A 35 -5.86 -4.63 -7.83
N ASP A 36 -5.21 -3.88 -8.73
CA ASP A 36 -4.88 -2.46 -8.57
C ASP A 36 -6.11 -1.58 -8.34
N ASN A 37 -7.24 -1.89 -8.99
CA ASN A 37 -8.44 -1.06 -8.90
C ASN A 37 -9.08 -1.16 -7.51
N LEU A 38 -9.17 -2.38 -6.98
CA LEU A 38 -9.65 -2.62 -5.64
C LEU A 38 -8.65 -2.11 -4.59
N ALA A 39 -7.34 -2.24 -4.82
CA ALA A 39 -6.33 -1.65 -3.96
C ALA A 39 -6.49 -0.12 -3.86
N MET A 40 -6.71 0.57 -4.99
CA MET A 40 -6.96 2.02 -5.01
C MET A 40 -8.23 2.38 -4.24
N ALA A 41 -9.32 1.62 -4.43
CA ALA A 41 -10.57 1.86 -3.73
C ALA A 41 -10.41 1.68 -2.21
N TYR A 42 -9.72 0.62 -1.78
CA TYR A 42 -9.45 0.35 -0.36
C TYR A 42 -8.55 1.42 0.25
N ALA A 43 -7.44 1.78 -0.41
CA ALA A 43 -6.54 2.82 0.09
C ALA A 43 -7.26 4.17 0.25
N ARG A 44 -8.11 4.55 -0.72
CA ARG A 44 -8.91 5.78 -0.63
C ARG A 44 -9.90 5.72 0.54
N ALA A 45 -10.56 4.59 0.76
CA ALA A 45 -11.53 4.45 1.83
C ALA A 45 -10.90 4.33 3.23
N THR A 46 -9.69 3.77 3.34
CA THR A 46 -9.01 3.56 4.62
C THR A 46 -8.25 4.80 5.08
N TYR A 47 -7.74 5.61 4.16
CA TYR A 47 -6.87 6.76 4.47
C TYR A 47 -7.49 8.11 4.11
N ASP A 48 -8.82 8.24 4.07
CA ASP A 48 -9.51 9.50 3.73
C ASP A 48 -9.55 10.55 4.85
N GLU A 49 -9.15 10.18 6.07
CA GLU A 49 -9.28 11.02 7.28
C GLU A 49 -8.44 12.31 7.25
N GLU A 50 -7.40 12.34 6.43
CA GLU A 50 -6.43 13.44 6.35
C GLU A 50 -6.51 14.17 5.00
N ARG A 51 -6.14 15.44 4.99
CA ARG A 51 -6.08 16.26 3.75
C ARG A 51 -4.81 15.97 2.96
N TRP A 52 -4.71 14.77 2.38
CA TRP A 52 -3.59 14.39 1.53
C TRP A 52 -3.56 15.21 0.24
N VAL A 53 -2.40 15.78 -0.08
CA VAL A 53 -2.19 16.44 -1.37
C VAL A 53 -1.72 15.47 -2.45
N GLU A 54 -1.23 14.30 -2.03
CA GLU A 54 -0.78 13.22 -2.89
C GLU A 54 -0.84 11.89 -2.13
N MET A 55 -1.30 10.85 -2.80
CA MET A 55 -1.36 9.47 -2.32
C MET A 55 -1.13 8.52 -3.50
N MET A 56 -0.34 7.48 -3.28
CA MET A 56 -0.09 6.43 -4.26
C MET A 56 0.01 5.06 -3.58
N ILE A 57 -0.23 4.01 -4.35
CA ILE A 57 -0.04 2.63 -3.94
C ILE A 57 1.08 2.00 -4.77
N VAL A 58 1.87 1.13 -4.15
CA VAL A 58 2.92 0.37 -4.83
C VAL A 58 2.73 -1.10 -4.48
N PRO A 59 2.56 -2.01 -5.47
CA PRO A 59 2.51 -3.42 -5.16
C PRO A 59 3.82 -3.86 -4.50
N LYS A 60 3.76 -4.58 -3.38
CA LYS A 60 4.95 -4.94 -2.60
C LYS A 60 5.95 -5.79 -3.40
N ALA A 61 5.45 -6.58 -4.34
CA ALA A 61 6.26 -7.36 -5.28
C ALA A 61 7.08 -6.50 -6.26
N ALA A 62 6.75 -5.22 -6.45
CA ALA A 62 7.51 -4.29 -7.28
C ALA A 62 8.66 -3.62 -6.52
N ILE A 63 8.74 -3.78 -5.19
CA ILE A 63 9.79 -3.19 -4.36
C ILE A 63 11.04 -4.05 -4.45
N ILE A 64 12.12 -3.46 -4.95
CA ILE A 64 13.45 -4.09 -4.98
C ILE A 64 14.25 -3.57 -3.79
N SER A 65 14.43 -4.40 -2.77
CA SER A 65 15.24 -4.04 -1.60
C SER A 65 16.73 -4.17 -1.92
N LEU A 66 17.50 -3.11 -1.64
CA LEU A 66 18.97 -3.13 -1.75
C LEU A 66 19.64 -3.62 -0.46
N TRP A 67 19.08 -3.24 0.70
CA TRP A 67 19.57 -3.64 2.02
C TRP A 67 18.39 -3.97 2.93
N ALA A 68 18.50 -5.07 3.68
CA ALA A 68 17.55 -5.40 4.74
C ALA A 68 18.06 -4.85 6.08
N PRO A 69 17.17 -4.46 7.02
CA PRO A 69 17.59 -4.12 8.37
C PRO A 69 18.24 -5.35 9.03
N GLY A 70 19.57 -5.31 9.20
CA GLY A 70 20.40 -6.42 9.68
C GLY A 70 21.55 -6.82 8.74
N GLY A 71 22.06 -5.90 7.92
CA GLY A 71 23.04 -6.15 6.86
C GLY A 71 24.21 -7.07 7.22
N ASP A 72 24.61 -7.86 6.22
CA ASP A 72 25.88 -8.57 6.04
C ASP A 72 26.56 -9.08 7.32
N THR A 73 26.36 -10.36 7.62
CA THR A 73 27.37 -11.15 8.36
C THR A 73 28.37 -11.74 7.37
#